data_AF-A0ABD3PQZ0-F1
#
_entry.id   AF-A0ABD3PQZ0-F1
#
_cell.length_a   1.000
_cell.length_b   1.000
_cell.length_c   1.000
_cell.angle_alpha   90.00
_cell.angle_beta   90.00
_cell.angle_gamma   90.00
#
_symmetry.space_group_name_H-M   'P 1'
#
loop_
_entity.id
_entity.type
_entity.pdbx_description
1 polymer ?
#
loop_
_entity_poly.entity_id
_entity_poly.type
_entity_poly.pdbx_seq_one_letter_code
_entity_poly.pdbx_strand_id
1 'polypeptide(L)'
;MIKYVFVYGSLRPDDDSAQPWTRDAVAGMIAEKARLPRAKLYHDRYACVVLESLEDRSKTKTSLSDSYVHGYVLSTSDKEMFKQKLSLFDRIEGYNGPGSLNLYDRTVVDVELESRTVMAYVYHGSHRCSKRNLIPSGDWLQRT
;
A
#
# COMPACT_ATOMS: atom_id res chain seq x y z
N MET A 1 17.76 3.73 7.33
CA MET A 1 17.09 4.23 6.11
C MET A 1 16.13 3.15 5.65
N ILE A 2 14.86 3.50 5.43
CA ILE A 2 13.84 2.56 4.94
C ILE A 2 14.14 2.28 3.47
N LYS A 3 14.09 1.01 3.08
CA LYS A 3 14.41 0.52 1.72
C LYS A 3 13.31 -0.35 1.11
N TYR A 4 12.10 -0.23 1.65
CA TYR A 4 10.95 -1.04 1.32
C TYR A 4 9.76 -0.13 1.02
N VAL A 5 8.96 -0.51 0.01
CA VAL A 5 7.67 0.09 -0.29
C VAL A 5 6.65 -1.03 -0.40
N PHE A 6 5.55 -0.94 0.34
CA PHE A 6 4.43 -1.85 0.23
C PHE A 6 3.41 -1.34 -0.79
N VAL A 7 3.04 -2.20 -1.72
CA VAL A 7 2.11 -1.91 -2.82
C VAL A 7 0.98 -2.94 -2.82
N TYR A 8 -0.26 -2.48 -3.02
CA TYR A 8 -1.47 -3.32 -2.87
C TYR A 8 -2.49 -3.16 -4.00
N GLY A 9 -2.26 -2.25 -4.95
CA GLY A 9 -3.12 -1.99 -6.10
C GLY A 9 -2.34 -2.02 -7.41
N SER A 10 -2.50 -0.98 -8.23
CA SER A 10 -1.89 -0.91 -9.57
C SER A 10 -0.36 -1.00 -9.59
N LEU A 11 0.32 -0.71 -8.49
CA LEU A 11 1.78 -0.84 -8.38
C LEU A 11 2.25 -2.26 -8.05
N ARG A 12 1.34 -3.24 -7.91
CA ARG A 12 1.71 -4.64 -7.72
C ARG A 12 2.32 -5.22 -9.02
N PRO A 13 3.30 -6.13 -8.92
CA PRO A 13 3.87 -6.80 -10.09
C PRO A 13 2.89 -7.78 -10.77
N ASP A 14 1.87 -8.23 -10.05
CA ASP A 14 0.80 -9.13 -10.53
C ASP A 14 -0.52 -8.40 -10.80
N ASP A 15 -0.51 -7.06 -10.82
CA ASP A 15 -1.72 -6.29 -11.13
C ASP A 15 -2.22 -6.57 -12.56
N ASP A 16 -3.53 -6.74 -12.68
CA ASP A 16 -4.23 -7.08 -13.92
C ASP A 16 -5.08 -5.91 -14.46
N SER A 17 -4.95 -4.71 -13.87
CA SER A 17 -5.73 -3.53 -14.28
C SER A 17 -5.14 -2.79 -15.49
N ALA A 18 -4.06 -3.33 -16.07
CA ALA A 18 -3.39 -2.83 -17.28
C ALA A 18 -2.95 -1.35 -17.20
N GLN A 19 -2.60 -0.86 -16.00
CA GLN A 19 -2.15 0.52 -15.88
C GLN A 19 -0.81 0.73 -16.60
N PRO A 20 -0.67 1.83 -17.36
CA PRO A 20 0.51 2.05 -18.20
C PRO A 20 1.79 2.25 -17.40
N TRP A 21 1.69 2.58 -16.11
CA TRP A 21 2.84 2.82 -15.24
C TRP A 21 3.39 1.57 -14.54
N THR A 22 2.58 0.50 -14.37
CA THR A 22 2.91 -0.64 -13.50
C THR A 22 4.27 -1.26 -13.85
N ARG A 23 4.47 -1.58 -15.13
CA ARG A 23 5.70 -2.25 -15.61
C ARG A 23 6.95 -1.45 -15.26
N ASP A 24 6.95 -0.17 -15.62
CA ASP A 24 8.12 0.69 -15.44
C ASP A 24 8.34 1.04 -13.96
N ALA A 25 7.25 1.10 -13.17
CA ALA A 25 7.29 1.32 -11.74
C ALA A 25 7.99 0.16 -11.01
N VAL A 26 7.67 -1.10 -11.33
CA VAL A 26 8.24 -2.27 -10.63
C VAL A 26 9.53 -2.81 -11.26
N ALA A 27 9.88 -2.40 -12.49
CA ALA A 27 11.06 -2.91 -13.20
C ALA A 27 12.36 -2.76 -12.37
N GLY A 28 13.13 -3.86 -12.25
CA GLY A 28 14.41 -3.88 -11.52
C GLY A 28 14.28 -3.96 -9.99
N MET A 29 13.07 -3.97 -9.44
CA MET A 29 12.82 -4.16 -8.01
C MET A 29 12.63 -5.64 -7.69
N ILE A 30 13.09 -6.06 -6.51
CA ILE A 30 12.72 -7.34 -5.90
C ILE A 30 11.33 -7.19 -5.30
N ALA A 31 10.43 -8.11 -5.63
CA ALA A 31 9.07 -8.14 -5.10
C ALA A 31 8.84 -9.41 -4.26
N GLU A 32 8.46 -9.22 -3.01
CA GLU A 32 8.09 -10.31 -2.09
C GLU A 32 6.63 -10.16 -1.68
N LYS A 33 5.85 -11.26 -1.70
CA LYS A 33 4.46 -11.24 -1.22
C LYS A 33 4.41 -10.83 0.24
N ALA A 34 3.44 -10.00 0.58
CA ALA A 34 3.34 -9.44 1.92
C ALA A 34 1.89 -9.12 2.30
N ARG A 35 1.68 -8.88 3.59
CA ARG A 35 0.41 -8.47 4.19
C ARG A 35 0.64 -7.21 5.02
N LEU A 36 -0.25 -6.23 4.85
CA LEU A 36 -0.32 -5.06 5.72
C LEU A 36 -1.41 -5.30 6.77
N PRO A 37 -1.04 -5.59 8.03
CA PRO A 37 -2.02 -5.80 9.08
C PRO A 37 -2.73 -4.49 9.44
N ARG A 38 -3.93 -4.60 10.04
CA ARG A 38 -4.69 -3.47 10.58
C ARG A 38 -5.02 -2.41 9.53
N ALA A 39 -5.38 -2.90 8.35
CA ALA A 39 -5.72 -2.09 7.21
C ALA A 39 -6.94 -2.68 6.51
N LYS A 40 -7.72 -1.82 5.87
CA LYS A 40 -8.84 -2.21 5.01
C LYS A 40 -8.63 -1.65 3.62
N LEU A 41 -8.98 -2.45 2.62
CA LEU A 41 -8.92 -2.08 1.22
C LEU A 41 -10.32 -1.74 0.70
N TYR A 42 -10.44 -0.64 -0.02
CA TYR A 42 -11.68 -0.20 -0.64
C TYR A 42 -11.48 -0.01 -2.14
N HIS A 43 -12.55 -0.25 -2.89
CA HIS A 43 -12.66 0.12 -4.29
C HIS A 43 -13.26 1.52 -4.42
N ASP A 44 -12.39 2.52 -4.59
CA ASP A 44 -12.79 3.87 -4.97
C ASP A 44 -12.61 4.04 -6.49
N ARG A 45 -12.16 5.21 -6.97
CA ARG A 45 -11.64 5.36 -8.33
C ARG A 45 -10.47 4.40 -8.61
N TYR A 46 -9.66 4.13 -7.59
CA TYR A 46 -8.56 3.15 -7.60
C TYR A 46 -8.51 2.41 -6.25
N ALA A 47 -7.64 1.41 -6.14
CA ALA A 47 -7.35 0.72 -4.89
C ALA A 47 -7.04 1.72 -3.79
N CYS A 48 -7.69 1.59 -2.64
CA CYS A 48 -7.54 2.56 -1.57
C CYS A 48 -7.43 1.89 -0.20
N VAL A 49 -6.24 1.95 0.39
CA VAL A 49 -6.01 1.49 1.76
C VAL A 49 -6.38 2.56 2.77
N VAL A 50 -7.12 2.16 3.80
CA VAL A 50 -7.33 2.94 5.01
C VAL A 50 -6.68 2.20 6.17
N LEU A 51 -5.75 2.87 6.84
CA LEU A 51 -5.09 2.37 8.04
C LEU A 51 -6.04 2.52 9.24
N GLU A 52 -6.14 1.49 10.08
CA GLU A 52 -6.96 1.57 11.29
C GLU A 52 -6.24 2.35 12.40
N SER A 53 -6.94 3.32 12.98
CA SER A 53 -6.40 4.11 14.10
C SER A 53 -6.36 3.30 15.39
N LEU A 54 -5.64 3.78 16.40
CA LEU A 54 -5.69 3.21 17.74
C LEU A 54 -7.07 3.43 18.40
N GLU A 55 -7.80 4.47 18.00
CA GLU A 55 -9.12 4.80 18.55
C GLU A 55 -10.22 3.85 18.05
N ASP A 56 -10.10 3.39 16.80
CA ASP A 56 -11.01 2.41 16.19
C ASP A 56 -11.02 1.07 16.95
N ARG A 57 -9.95 0.79 17.71
CA ARG A 57 -9.80 -0.41 18.55
C ARG A 57 -10.82 -0.48 19.69
N SER A 58 -11.34 0.66 20.14
CA SER A 58 -12.21 0.74 21.31
C SER A 58 -13.70 0.53 21.00
N LYS A 59 -14.10 0.57 19.72
CA LYS A 59 -15.51 0.64 19.29
C LYS A 59 -16.08 -0.65 18.71
N THR A 60 -15.26 -1.68 18.47
CA THR A 60 -15.73 -2.93 17.84
C THR A 60 -15.42 -4.12 18.74
N LYS A 61 -16.45 -4.91 19.08
CA LYS A 61 -16.37 -6.15 19.89
C LYS A 61 -15.90 -7.37 19.09
N THR A 62 -15.75 -7.23 17.77
CA THR A 62 -15.17 -8.25 16.91
C THR A 62 -13.65 -8.22 17.09
N SER A 63 -13.04 -9.36 17.42
CA SER A 63 -11.57 -9.48 17.54
C SER A 63 -10.88 -8.86 16.33
N LEU A 64 -10.19 -7.74 16.57
CA LEU A 64 -9.54 -6.85 15.61
C LEU A 64 -8.23 -7.42 15.03
N SER A 65 -8.03 -8.74 15.12
CA SER A 65 -6.75 -9.40 14.82
C SER A 65 -6.56 -9.78 13.34
N ASP A 66 -7.62 -9.77 12.53
CA ASP A 66 -7.61 -10.50 11.25
C ASP A 66 -7.78 -9.61 10.00
N SER A 67 -7.91 -8.28 10.12
CA SER A 67 -7.96 -7.41 8.93
C SER A 67 -6.56 -7.16 8.38
N TYR A 68 -6.32 -7.59 7.15
CA TYR A 68 -5.07 -7.35 6.45
C TYR A 68 -5.32 -7.06 4.97
N VAL A 69 -4.38 -6.33 4.36
CA VAL A 69 -4.38 -6.05 2.93
C VAL A 69 -3.24 -6.83 2.29
N HIS A 70 -3.56 -7.55 1.22
CA HIS A 70 -2.58 -8.30 0.44
C HIS A 70 -1.84 -7.39 -0.53
N GLY A 71 -0.54 -7.64 -0.68
CA GLY A 71 0.28 -6.89 -1.60
C GLY A 71 1.68 -7.45 -1.72
N TYR A 72 2.59 -6.58 -2.11
CA TYR A 72 4.01 -6.88 -2.26
C TYR A 72 4.84 -5.84 -1.53
N VAL A 73 5.94 -6.28 -0.94
CA VAL A 73 7.05 -5.40 -0.58
C VAL A 73 8.01 -5.33 -1.76
N LEU A 74 8.22 -4.14 -2.28
CA LEU A 74 9.21 -3.82 -3.30
C LEU A 74 10.50 -3.31 -2.64
N SER A 75 11.64 -3.80 -3.10
CA SER A 75 12.96 -3.37 -2.62
C SER A 75 14.05 -3.45 -3.68
N THR A 76 15.19 -2.83 -3.41
CA THR A 76 16.42 -2.98 -4.18
C THR A 76 17.64 -2.76 -3.26
N SER A 77 18.78 -3.37 -3.57
CA SER A 77 20.05 -3.11 -2.89
C SER A 77 20.68 -1.78 -3.32
N ASP A 78 20.30 -1.26 -4.49
CA ASP A 78 20.78 0.02 -5.02
C ASP A 78 20.00 1.19 -4.41
N LYS A 79 20.69 2.00 -3.60
CA LYS A 79 20.08 3.14 -2.90
C LYS A 79 19.64 4.26 -3.84
N GLU A 80 20.35 4.49 -4.94
CA GLU A 80 19.99 5.54 -5.89
C GLU A 80 18.80 5.09 -6.74
N MET A 81 18.77 3.83 -7.15
CA MET A 81 17.58 3.23 -7.76
C MET A 81 16.37 3.33 -6.82
N PHE A 82 16.54 3.01 -5.53
CA PHE A 82 15.43 3.11 -4.57
C PHE A 82 14.88 4.53 -4.48
N LYS A 83 15.74 5.55 -4.41
CA LYS A 83 15.33 6.96 -4.41
C LYS A 83 14.56 7.32 -5.68
N GLN A 84 15.07 6.95 -6.86
CA GLN A 84 14.42 7.21 -8.14
C GLN A 84 13.04 6.55 -8.22
N LYS A 85 12.93 5.30 -7.77
CA LYS A 85 11.67 4.56 -7.72
C LYS A 85 10.68 5.18 -6.74
N LEU A 86 11.15 5.58 -5.57
CA LEU A 86 10.31 6.27 -4.59
C LEU A 86 9.77 7.59 -5.13
N SER A 87 10.58 8.38 -5.84
CA SER A 87 10.12 9.61 -6.52
C SER A 87 9.13 9.32 -7.65
N LEU A 88 9.31 8.20 -8.38
CA LEU A 88 8.34 7.76 -9.38
C LEU A 88 7.00 7.37 -8.74
N PHE A 89 7.02 6.63 -7.64
CA PHE A 89 5.81 6.27 -6.89
C PHE A 89 5.12 7.53 -6.34
N ASP A 90 5.86 8.51 -5.82
CA ASP A 90 5.31 9.79 -5.38
C ASP A 90 4.54 10.51 -6.49
N ARG A 91 5.09 10.50 -7.72
CA ARG A 91 4.43 11.08 -8.89
C ARG A 91 3.15 10.32 -9.29
N ILE A 92 3.19 8.98 -9.26
CA ILE A 92 2.05 8.13 -9.65
C ILE A 92 0.90 8.28 -8.62
N GLU A 93 1.24 8.25 -7.35
CA GLU A 93 0.30 8.27 -6.22
C GLU A 93 -0.10 9.71 -5.81
N GLY A 94 0.42 10.73 -6.52
CA GLY A 94 0.12 12.14 -6.28
C GLY A 94 0.52 12.62 -4.87
N TYR A 95 1.65 12.13 -4.36
CA TYR A 95 2.22 12.54 -3.08
C TYR A 95 3.25 13.66 -3.28
N ASN A 96 2.94 14.83 -2.74
CA ASN A 96 3.77 16.05 -2.83
C ASN A 96 4.52 16.36 -1.53
N GLY A 97 4.42 15.49 -0.53
CA GLY A 97 5.09 15.65 0.76
C GLY A 97 4.11 15.84 1.94
N PRO A 98 4.65 15.84 3.17
CA PRO A 98 3.85 16.07 4.37
C PRO A 98 3.20 17.46 4.37
N GLY A 99 1.93 17.55 4.80
CA GLY A 99 1.19 18.81 4.88
C GLY A 99 0.74 19.39 3.52
N SER A 100 1.05 18.72 2.42
CA SER A 100 0.61 19.12 1.07
C SER A 100 -0.75 18.48 0.73
N LEU A 101 -1.39 19.01 -0.32
CA LEU A 101 -2.57 18.40 -0.90
C LEU A 101 -2.17 17.15 -1.69
N ASN A 102 -2.25 15.98 -1.04
CA ASN A 102 -1.91 14.69 -1.66
C ASN A 102 -3.16 13.95 -2.15
N LEU A 103 -2.99 13.15 -3.21
CA LEU A 103 -3.99 12.16 -3.62
C LEU A 103 -3.99 10.97 -2.64
N TYR A 104 -2.81 10.42 -2.36
CA TYR A 104 -2.54 9.48 -1.28
C TYR A 104 -1.48 10.04 -0.32
N ASP A 105 -1.68 9.87 0.98
CA ASP A 105 -0.64 10.14 1.97
C ASP A 105 0.36 8.99 2.01
N ARG A 106 1.61 9.30 2.35
CA ARG A 106 2.66 8.29 2.54
C ARG A 106 3.11 8.25 3.99
N THR A 107 3.06 7.06 4.57
CA THR A 107 3.57 6.82 5.92
C THR A 107 4.45 5.57 5.95
N VAL A 108 5.06 5.31 7.11
CA VAL A 108 5.86 4.13 7.37
C VAL A 108 5.07 3.18 8.26
N VAL A 109 4.97 1.93 7.86
CA VAL A 109 4.22 0.88 8.57
C VAL A 109 5.03 -0.40 8.68
N ASP A 110 4.67 -1.21 9.67
CA ASP A 110 5.14 -2.60 9.75
C ASP A 110 4.34 -3.47 8.78
N VAL A 111 5.06 -4.24 7.97
CA VAL A 111 4.49 -5.12 6.93
C VAL A 111 5.01 -6.52 7.14
N GLU A 112 4.11 -7.49 7.10
CA GLU A 112 4.40 -8.91 7.31
C GLU A 112 4.74 -9.58 5.98
N LEU A 113 5.97 -10.08 5.87
CA LEU A 113 6.35 -11.08 4.88
C LEU A 113 6.25 -12.47 5.51
N GLU A 114 6.39 -13.52 4.70
CA GLU A 114 6.28 -14.92 5.15
C GLU A 114 7.15 -15.26 6.38
N SER A 115 8.38 -14.74 6.44
CA SER A 115 9.34 -15.10 7.49
C SER A 115 9.72 -13.96 8.42
N ARG A 116 9.26 -12.73 8.16
CA ARG A 116 9.74 -11.53 8.87
C ARG A 116 8.78 -10.35 8.71
N THR A 117 8.89 -9.40 9.63
CA THR A 117 8.28 -8.08 9.51
C THR A 117 9.31 -7.05 9.06
N VAL A 118 8.93 -6.12 8.20
CA VAL A 118 9.78 -5.00 7.78
C VAL A 118 9.04 -3.67 7.88
N MET A 119 9.76 -2.60 8.16
CA MET A 119 9.24 -1.24 8.01
C MET A 119 9.26 -0.84 6.54
N ALA A 120 8.12 -0.47 5.98
CA ALA A 120 7.97 -0.07 4.58
C ALA A 120 7.16 1.22 4.45
N TYR A 121 7.43 1.97 3.39
CA TYR A 121 6.53 3.05 2.96
C TYR A 121 5.23 2.45 2.42
N VAL A 122 4.10 3.09 2.70
CA VAL A 122 2.81 2.77 2.08
C VAL A 122 2.10 4.06 1.69
N TYR A 123 1.47 4.06 0.52
CA TYR A 123 0.55 5.12 0.09
C TYR A 123 -0.86 4.75 0.54
N HIS A 124 -1.57 5.63 1.23
CA HIS A 124 -2.89 5.34 1.80
C HIS A 124 -3.83 6.53 1.68
N GLY A 125 -5.13 6.24 1.56
CA GLY A 125 -6.16 7.23 1.29
C GLY A 125 -6.95 7.67 2.52
N SER A 126 -6.43 7.51 3.74
CA SER A 126 -7.21 7.58 5.00
C SER A 126 -8.20 8.76 5.12
N HIS A 127 -7.89 9.92 4.51
CA HIS A 127 -8.74 11.12 4.53
C HIS A 127 -9.58 11.35 3.26
N ARG A 128 -9.27 10.69 2.14
CA ARG A 128 -9.90 10.92 0.83
C ARG A 128 -10.61 9.69 0.25
N CYS A 129 -10.44 8.53 0.88
CA CYS A 129 -11.02 7.27 0.46
C CYS A 129 -12.53 7.24 0.61
N SER A 130 -13.26 6.95 -0.46
CA SER A 130 -14.65 6.52 -0.36
C SER A 130 -14.73 5.16 0.35
N LYS A 131 -15.23 5.14 1.59
CA LYS A 131 -15.38 3.90 2.38
C LYS A 131 -16.65 3.09 2.03
N ARG A 132 -17.21 3.31 0.83
CA ARG A 132 -18.50 2.71 0.41
C ARG A 132 -18.35 1.26 -0.07
N ASN A 133 -17.29 0.97 -0.82
CA ASN A 133 -17.09 -0.33 -1.45
C ASN A 133 -15.89 -1.02 -0.78
N LEU A 134 -16.12 -1.67 0.36
CA LEU A 134 -15.10 -2.48 1.02
C LEU A 134 -14.77 -3.69 0.12
N ILE A 135 -13.48 -4.01 -0.02
CA ILE A 135 -13.01 -5.28 -0.59
C ILE A 135 -12.75 -6.22 0.60
N PRO A 136 -13.66 -7.16 0.92
CA PRO A 136 -13.59 -7.90 2.18
C PRO A 136 -12.38 -8.83 2.28
N SER A 137 -11.88 -9.32 1.14
CA SER A 137 -10.68 -10.16 1.06
C SER A 137 -9.39 -9.39 1.37
N GLY A 138 -9.41 -8.05 1.32
CA GLY A 138 -8.21 -7.24 1.38
C GLY A 138 -7.26 -7.41 0.18
N ASP A 139 -7.68 -8.13 -0.87
CA ASP A 139 -6.88 -8.42 -2.05
C ASP A 139 -7.46 -7.71 -3.28
N TRP A 140 -6.67 -6.81 -3.87
CA TRP A 140 -7.08 -6.06 -5.07
C TRP A 140 -7.39 -6.95 -6.29
N LEU A 141 -6.81 -8.14 -6.39
CA LEU A 141 -7.15 -9.08 -7.46
C LEU A 141 -8.53 -9.72 -7.28
N GLN A 142 -9.14 -9.57 -6.10
CA GLN A 142 -10.47 -10.05 -5.75
C GLN A 142 -11.44 -8.88 -5.53
N ARG A 143 -11.29 -7.82 -6.32
CA ARG A 143 -12.05 -6.56 -6.21
C ARG A 143 -13.43 -6.59 -6.88
N THR A 144 -13.71 -7.64 -7.66
CA THR A 144 -14.95 -7.87 -8.41
C THR A 144 -15.79 -8.95 -7.77
#